data_AF-L5K710-F1
#
_entry.id   AF-L5K710-F1
#
_cell.length_a   1.000
_cell.length_b   1.000
_cell.length_c   1.000
_cell.angle_alpha   90.00
_cell.angle_beta   90.00
_cell.angle_gamma   90.00
#
_symmetry.space_group_name_H-M   'P 1'
#
loop_
_entity.id
_entity.type
_entity.pdbx_description
1 polymer ?
#
loop_
_entity_poly.entity_id
_entity_poly.type
_entity_poly.pdbx_seq_one_letter_code
_entity_poly.pdbx_strand_id
1 'polypeptide(L)'
;MTHGHWPRPRPSARAHGGPGWPDRSQAPSHCPIVRRPSAEKPLAAGLGWRERGPAAASPATPAASEAAQYLASPGRLSDGSPPAEGLRRLQDQLAARDALIERLRARLAALEGDTAPSLVDALLEQVARFREQLRQREGGAVEAALRQEIERLSEQLEEKERETQRLRGQPGREREREREVALLRGRVAEEERARAASVLLCRSLADETQQLRRTLAATAHMCQHLVKCLDERQHAQGDARERSPEPHCPGKDASVQVAVEKLQEENRLLKQKVTHVEDLNARWQRYDASRDEYVRGLQAQLRGLQVPPGPTGPSAPELLRKEVSRLNILVYKDDFTSERADRERAQSRVQELEGRLASLQHAASRRQDSREPGSCRIHTGTNAKFLETDVRGLSAPGSKRPGTESQWLEVPVEGGHPGTARRGQGDLQCPHCLQGFSDEQGEELFQHVAECCQ
;
A
#
# COMPACT_ATOMS: atom_id res chain seq x y z
N MET A 1 7.97 10.80 71.30
CA MET A 1 8.50 9.44 71.37
C MET A 1 7.37 8.46 71.06
N THR A 2 7.30 8.01 69.81
CA THR A 2 6.59 6.80 69.37
C THR A 2 7.21 6.43 68.03
N HIS A 3 7.99 5.35 68.02
CA HIS A 3 8.71 4.86 66.85
C HIS A 3 7.73 4.23 65.84
N GLY A 4 7.70 4.76 64.62
CA GLY A 4 7.07 4.12 63.46
C GLY A 4 8.16 3.52 62.56
N HIS A 5 8.48 2.25 62.80
CA HIS A 5 9.35 1.45 61.94
C HIS A 5 8.67 1.21 60.58
N TRP A 6 9.26 1.69 59.49
CA TRP A 6 8.92 1.25 58.14
C TRP A 6 9.66 -0.05 57.82
N PRO A 7 8.97 -1.16 57.46
CA PRO A 7 9.65 -2.35 56.99
C PRO A 7 10.10 -2.14 55.53
N ARG A 8 11.40 -2.28 55.28
CA ARG A 8 11.94 -2.42 53.92
C ARG A 8 11.44 -3.73 53.30
N PRO A 9 10.96 -3.74 52.05
CA PRO A 9 10.71 -5.00 51.35
C PRO A 9 12.06 -5.62 50.93
N ARG A 10 12.23 -6.91 51.24
CA ARG A 10 13.31 -7.75 50.71
C ARG A 10 13.06 -8.06 49.23
N PRO A 11 14.11 -8.23 48.40
CA PRO A 11 13.95 -8.66 47.03
C PRO A 11 13.61 -10.15 47.00
N SER A 12 12.49 -10.50 46.37
CA SER A 12 12.12 -11.89 46.13
C SER A 12 12.86 -12.37 44.89
N ALA A 13 13.92 -13.15 45.11
CA ALA A 13 14.50 -13.99 44.08
C ALA A 13 13.58 -15.20 43.84
N ARG A 14 13.09 -15.36 42.61
CA ARG A 14 12.76 -16.67 42.04
C ARG A 14 13.04 -16.66 40.54
N ALA A 15 13.83 -17.65 40.15
CA ALA A 15 14.25 -18.00 38.81
C ALA A 15 13.15 -18.76 38.04
N HIS A 16 13.47 -19.03 36.76
CA HIS A 16 12.75 -19.78 35.73
C HIS A 16 11.67 -18.95 35.02
N GLY A 17 11.66 -18.81 33.70
CA GLY A 17 12.47 -19.32 32.61
C GLY A 17 11.73 -18.91 31.34
N GLY A 18 12.42 -18.28 30.39
CA GLY A 18 11.82 -17.84 29.13
C GLY A 18 12.89 -17.83 28.04
N PRO A 19 12.57 -18.26 26.81
CA PRO A 19 13.58 -18.67 25.84
C PRO A 19 14.36 -17.46 25.32
N GLY A 20 15.68 -17.60 25.28
CA GLY A 20 16.56 -16.68 24.60
C GLY A 20 16.21 -16.60 23.12
N TRP A 21 16.08 -15.37 22.64
CA TRP A 21 16.09 -15.05 21.22
C TRP A 21 17.46 -15.39 20.66
N PRO A 22 17.60 -16.24 19.63
CA PRO A 22 18.90 -16.42 19.01
C PRO A 22 19.20 -15.23 18.10
N ASP A 23 20.32 -14.62 18.42
CA ASP A 23 21.20 -13.80 17.60
C ASP A 23 21.24 -14.31 16.15
N ARG A 24 20.84 -13.46 15.20
CA ARG A 24 20.78 -13.79 13.77
C ARG A 24 22.06 -13.32 13.10
N SER A 25 23.16 -13.94 13.49
CA SER A 25 24.50 -13.66 12.95
C SER A 25 25.26 -14.97 12.69
N GLN A 26 24.81 -15.75 11.71
CA GLN A 26 25.63 -16.70 10.96
C GLN A 26 24.86 -17.25 9.76
N ALA A 27 25.36 -16.94 8.56
CA ALA A 27 24.94 -17.53 7.30
C ALA A 27 25.56 -18.93 7.14
N PRO A 28 24.88 -19.83 6.43
CA PRO A 28 25.57 -20.67 5.48
C PRO A 28 24.93 -20.58 4.08
N SER A 29 25.78 -20.14 3.14
CA SER A 29 26.06 -20.80 1.86
C SER A 29 24.98 -21.66 1.20
N HIS A 30 24.61 -21.20 -0.01
CA HIS A 30 24.30 -21.99 -1.21
C HIS A 30 23.05 -22.89 -1.20
N CYS A 31 22.00 -22.41 -1.87
CA CYS A 31 21.22 -23.24 -2.79
C CYS A 31 20.89 -22.44 -4.07
N PRO A 32 20.99 -23.07 -5.25
CA PRO A 32 21.09 -22.36 -6.51
C PRO A 32 19.73 -21.94 -7.07
N ILE A 33 19.78 -20.79 -7.71
CA ILE A 33 18.80 -20.25 -8.63
C ILE A 33 18.60 -21.23 -9.78
N VAL A 34 17.40 -21.80 -9.92
CA VAL A 34 16.98 -22.45 -11.17
C VAL A 34 16.62 -21.35 -12.16
N ARG A 35 17.64 -20.87 -12.87
CA ARG A 35 17.48 -20.12 -14.13
C ARG A 35 17.05 -21.12 -15.20
N ARG A 36 15.93 -20.83 -15.87
CA ARG A 36 15.64 -21.39 -17.19
C ARG A 36 16.78 -21.04 -18.15
N PRO A 37 17.39 -22.00 -18.87
CA PRO A 37 18.14 -21.71 -20.07
C PRO A 37 17.22 -21.83 -21.29
N SER A 38 17.15 -20.76 -22.06
CA SER A 38 17.02 -20.84 -23.50
C SER A 38 18.36 -21.31 -24.06
N ALA A 39 18.38 -22.36 -24.88
CA ALA A 39 19.21 -22.47 -26.08
C ALA A 39 19.01 -23.84 -26.77
N GLU A 40 18.61 -23.73 -28.03
CA GLU A 40 19.18 -24.43 -29.18
C GLU A 40 18.92 -25.92 -29.45
N LYS A 41 18.73 -26.14 -30.75
CA LYS A 41 18.38 -27.37 -31.47
C LYS A 41 19.42 -28.48 -31.26
N PRO A 42 19.01 -29.72 -31.59
CA PRO A 42 19.68 -30.35 -32.72
C PRO A 42 18.71 -30.85 -33.79
N LEU A 43 19.24 -30.83 -35.00
CA LEU A 43 18.69 -31.42 -36.20
C LEU A 43 18.53 -32.94 -36.10
N ALA A 44 17.50 -33.40 -36.80
CA ALA A 44 17.44 -34.63 -37.60
C ALA A 44 17.65 -35.99 -36.91
N ALA A 45 16.59 -36.80 -36.89
CA ALA A 45 16.51 -37.98 -37.77
C ALA A 45 15.14 -38.68 -37.64
N GLY A 46 14.58 -39.05 -38.80
CA GLY A 46 13.72 -40.22 -38.93
C GLY A 46 12.22 -39.99 -38.74
N LEU A 47 11.52 -39.84 -39.87
CA LEU A 47 10.50 -40.80 -40.35
C LEU A 47 9.59 -40.08 -41.36
N GLY A 48 10.16 -39.77 -42.53
CA GLY A 48 9.38 -39.51 -43.73
C GLY A 48 9.17 -40.83 -44.48
N TRP A 49 8.10 -41.55 -44.17
CA TRP A 49 7.62 -42.61 -45.06
C TRP A 49 6.86 -41.96 -46.20
N ARG A 50 7.56 -41.90 -47.33
CA ARG A 50 7.12 -41.43 -48.62
C ARG A 50 6.52 -42.63 -49.35
N GLU A 51 5.19 -42.77 -49.37
CA GLU A 51 4.55 -43.59 -50.41
C GLU A 51 4.38 -42.73 -51.66
N ARG A 52 4.97 -43.25 -52.74
CA ARG A 52 4.86 -42.78 -54.11
C ARG A 52 3.46 -43.17 -54.61
N GLY A 53 2.84 -42.29 -55.41
CA GLY A 53 1.61 -42.60 -56.15
C GLY A 53 1.80 -43.75 -57.16
N PRO A 54 0.78 -44.08 -57.99
CA PRO A 54 0.28 -43.07 -58.92
C PRO A 54 -1.24 -43.11 -59.25
N ALA A 55 -1.68 -41.99 -59.82
CA ALA A 55 -2.57 -41.87 -60.97
C ALA A 55 -3.82 -42.76 -61.02
N ALA A 56 -4.95 -42.18 -60.62
CA ALA A 56 -6.24 -42.51 -61.21
C ALA A 56 -6.23 -42.04 -62.68
N ALA A 57 -5.72 -42.88 -63.57
CA ALA A 57 -5.97 -42.80 -64.99
C ALA A 57 -7.23 -43.63 -65.27
N SER A 58 -8.35 -42.96 -65.53
CA SER A 58 -9.49 -43.56 -66.23
C SER A 58 -9.03 -44.06 -67.60
N PRO A 59 -9.23 -45.33 -67.95
CA PRO A 59 -9.34 -45.73 -69.33
C PRO A 59 -10.82 -45.69 -69.70
N ALA A 60 -11.18 -44.67 -70.48
CA ALA A 60 -12.31 -44.77 -71.38
C ALA A 60 -12.08 -45.99 -72.30
N THR A 61 -13.00 -46.95 -72.28
CA THR A 61 -13.16 -47.92 -73.36
C THR A 61 -14.33 -47.46 -74.23
N PRO A 62 -14.06 -46.80 -75.38
CA PRO A 62 -14.98 -46.79 -76.50
C PRO A 62 -14.69 -48.00 -77.41
N ALA A 63 -15.61 -48.23 -78.36
CA ALA A 63 -15.52 -49.14 -79.51
C ALA A 63 -15.96 -50.61 -79.30
N ALA A 64 -17.21 -50.87 -79.71
CA ALA A 64 -17.50 -51.81 -80.80
C ALA A 64 -18.93 -51.58 -81.31
N SER A 65 -19.16 -50.39 -81.89
CA SER A 65 -20.32 -50.05 -82.71
C SER A 65 -19.79 -49.81 -84.11
N GLU A 66 -19.52 -50.88 -84.85
CA GLU A 66 -19.25 -50.81 -86.29
C GLU A 66 -19.40 -52.20 -86.92
N ALA A 67 -20.59 -52.45 -87.45
CA ALA A 67 -20.79 -53.27 -88.65
C ALA A 67 -22.05 -52.75 -89.34
N ALA A 68 -21.79 -51.73 -90.15
CA ALA A 68 -22.70 -51.16 -91.10
C ALA A 68 -23.22 -52.22 -92.08
N GLN A 69 -24.53 -52.14 -92.33
CA GLN A 69 -25.06 -51.95 -93.67
C GLN A 69 -24.35 -52.70 -94.80
N TYR A 70 -24.87 -53.86 -95.19
CA TYR A 70 -24.78 -54.31 -96.59
C TYR A 70 -26.10 -54.98 -97.00
N LEU A 71 -26.76 -54.34 -97.98
CA LEU A 71 -27.57 -54.92 -99.05
C LEU A 71 -29.02 -55.34 -98.75
N ALA A 72 -29.91 -54.40 -99.06
CA ALA A 72 -31.16 -54.70 -99.73
C ALA A 72 -30.91 -55.15 -101.19
N SER A 73 -31.74 -56.10 -101.64
CA SER A 73 -32.01 -56.56 -103.02
C SER A 73 -31.17 -57.73 -103.56
N PRO A 74 -31.87 -58.79 -103.97
CA PRO A 74 -31.67 -59.32 -105.31
C PRO A 74 -33.01 -59.42 -106.06
N GLY A 75 -32.99 -58.96 -107.32
CA GLY A 75 -34.05 -59.23 -108.27
C GLY A 75 -34.16 -60.73 -108.59
N ARG A 76 -35.41 -61.19 -108.72
CA ARG A 76 -35.95 -62.21 -109.65
C ARG A 76 -34.93 -62.88 -110.58
N LEU A 77 -34.90 -64.19 -110.85
CA LEU A 77 -35.84 -65.31 -110.68
C LEU A 77 -35.08 -66.63 -110.89
N SER A 78 -35.64 -67.70 -110.31
CA SER A 78 -35.60 -69.12 -110.71
C SER A 78 -34.40 -70.04 -110.39
N ASP A 79 -34.80 -71.08 -109.63
CA ASP A 79 -34.45 -72.51 -109.65
C ASP A 79 -33.06 -73.03 -109.23
N GLY A 80 -33.08 -73.84 -108.15
CA GLY A 80 -32.06 -74.83 -107.81
C GLY A 80 -31.76 -75.02 -106.31
N SER A 81 -32.51 -75.87 -105.59
CA SER A 81 -32.12 -76.47 -104.28
C SER A 81 -30.88 -77.39 -104.44
N PRO A 82 -29.99 -77.62 -103.42
CA PRO A 82 -30.24 -78.47 -102.20
C PRO A 82 -29.33 -78.16 -100.94
N PRO A 83 -29.19 -78.99 -99.87
CA PRO A 83 -30.14 -79.73 -99.03
C PRO A 83 -30.07 -79.34 -97.51
N ALA A 84 -31.12 -79.60 -96.72
CA ALA A 84 -31.31 -79.18 -95.32
C ALA A 84 -30.38 -79.81 -94.24
N GLU A 85 -29.51 -80.75 -94.59
CA GLU A 85 -28.76 -81.56 -93.60
C GLU A 85 -27.48 -80.89 -93.07
N GLY A 86 -26.82 -80.04 -93.87
CA GLY A 86 -25.59 -79.35 -93.46
C GLY A 86 -25.80 -78.31 -92.36
N LEU A 87 -26.91 -77.58 -92.43
CA LEU A 87 -27.31 -76.60 -91.40
C LEU A 87 -27.57 -77.26 -90.04
N ARG A 88 -28.17 -78.46 -90.06
CA ARG A 88 -28.50 -79.19 -88.84
C ARG A 88 -27.26 -79.67 -88.09
N ARG A 89 -26.22 -80.15 -88.80
CA ARG A 89 -24.93 -80.51 -88.17
C ARG A 89 -24.23 -79.32 -87.51
N LEU A 90 -24.29 -78.14 -88.12
CA LEU A 90 -23.68 -76.93 -87.53
C LEU A 90 -24.45 -76.46 -86.29
N GLN A 91 -25.78 -76.56 -86.30
CA GLN A 91 -26.61 -76.30 -85.13
C GLN A 91 -26.30 -77.28 -83.99
N ASP A 92 -26.16 -78.57 -84.27
CA ASP A 92 -25.78 -79.57 -83.26
C ASP A 92 -24.38 -79.29 -82.69
N GLN A 93 -23.43 -78.84 -83.52
CA GLN A 93 -22.09 -78.45 -83.07
C GLN A 93 -22.10 -77.20 -82.18
N LEU A 94 -22.92 -76.20 -82.50
CA LEU A 94 -23.08 -75.01 -81.65
C LEU A 94 -23.69 -75.40 -80.30
N ALA A 95 -24.77 -76.19 -80.30
CA ALA A 95 -25.39 -76.69 -79.08
C ALA A 95 -24.41 -77.49 -78.20
N ALA A 96 -23.54 -78.31 -78.81
CA ALA A 96 -22.50 -79.04 -78.09
C ALA A 96 -21.44 -78.13 -77.47
N ARG A 97 -21.04 -77.04 -78.15
CA ARG A 97 -20.10 -76.04 -77.61
C ARG A 97 -20.73 -75.22 -76.50
N ASP A 98 -21.99 -74.82 -76.65
CA ASP A 98 -22.74 -74.12 -75.62
C ASP A 98 -22.88 -74.97 -74.35
N ALA A 99 -23.17 -76.27 -74.50
CA ALA A 99 -23.20 -77.22 -73.40
C ALA A 99 -21.83 -77.45 -72.72
N LEU A 100 -20.71 -77.20 -73.41
CA LEU A 100 -19.37 -77.25 -72.80
C LEU A 100 -19.06 -75.97 -72.04
N ILE A 101 -19.42 -74.81 -72.59
CA ILE A 101 -19.27 -73.50 -71.93
C ILE A 101 -20.04 -73.50 -70.60
N GLU A 102 -21.29 -73.98 -70.60
CA GLU A 102 -22.08 -74.10 -69.37
C GLU A 102 -21.42 -75.01 -68.33
N ARG A 103 -20.84 -76.13 -68.75
CA ARG A 103 -20.10 -77.03 -67.83
C ARG A 103 -18.85 -76.38 -67.26
N LEU A 104 -18.11 -75.59 -68.04
CA LEU A 104 -16.93 -74.88 -67.56
C LEU A 104 -17.30 -73.74 -66.60
N ARG A 105 -18.38 -73.01 -66.89
CA ARG A 105 -18.94 -71.99 -65.99
C ARG A 105 -19.36 -72.60 -64.65
N ALA A 106 -20.04 -73.76 -64.67
CA ALA A 106 -20.43 -74.46 -63.45
C ALA A 106 -19.22 -74.91 -62.60
N ARG A 107 -18.13 -75.38 -63.25
CA ARG A 107 -16.91 -75.77 -62.54
C ARG A 107 -16.14 -74.59 -61.94
N LEU A 108 -16.09 -73.45 -62.63
CA LEU A 108 -15.49 -72.22 -62.10
C LEU A 108 -16.28 -71.69 -60.91
N ALA A 109 -17.61 -71.65 -61.02
CA ALA A 109 -18.48 -71.24 -59.91
C ALA A 109 -18.31 -72.14 -58.67
N ALA A 110 -18.11 -73.45 -58.84
CA ALA A 110 -17.83 -74.36 -57.74
C ALA A 110 -16.46 -74.10 -57.07
N LEU A 111 -15.42 -73.79 -57.86
CA LEU A 111 -14.08 -73.50 -57.33
C LEU A 111 -14.00 -72.15 -56.62
N GLU A 112 -14.67 -71.13 -57.17
CA GLU A 112 -14.78 -69.78 -56.56
C GLU A 112 -15.60 -69.81 -55.25
N GLY A 113 -16.53 -70.75 -55.11
CA GLY A 113 -17.31 -70.93 -53.88
C GLY A 113 -16.52 -71.54 -52.72
N ASP A 114 -15.56 -72.44 -53.00
CA ASP A 114 -14.93 -73.29 -51.97
C ASP A 114 -13.54 -72.83 -51.52
N THR A 115 -12.90 -71.84 -52.17
CA THR A 115 -11.52 -71.44 -51.80
C THR A 115 -11.38 -69.97 -51.42
N ALA A 116 -11.17 -69.74 -50.11
CA ALA A 116 -10.49 -68.59 -49.48
C ALA A 116 -11.24 -67.31 -49.02
N PRO A 117 -12.56 -67.10 -49.19
CA PRO A 117 -13.23 -65.96 -48.56
C PRO A 117 -13.22 -66.07 -47.03
N SER A 118 -13.55 -67.24 -46.48
CA SER A 118 -13.85 -67.37 -45.04
C SER A 118 -12.68 -67.13 -44.08
N LEU A 119 -11.44 -67.48 -44.44
CA LEU A 119 -10.26 -67.23 -43.59
C LEU A 119 -9.81 -65.77 -43.67
N VAL A 120 -9.86 -65.17 -44.86
CA VAL A 120 -9.55 -63.76 -45.06
C VAL A 120 -10.57 -62.91 -44.32
N ASP A 121 -11.86 -63.26 -44.44
CA ASP A 121 -12.95 -62.62 -43.71
C ASP A 121 -12.77 -62.77 -42.19
N ALA A 122 -12.43 -63.96 -41.69
CA ALA A 122 -12.18 -64.19 -40.26
C ALA A 122 -11.00 -63.37 -39.72
N LEU A 123 -9.91 -63.22 -40.49
CA LEU A 123 -8.75 -62.41 -40.11
C LEU A 123 -9.06 -60.92 -40.17
N LEU A 124 -9.80 -60.45 -41.19
CA LEU A 124 -10.28 -59.07 -41.27
C LEU A 124 -11.15 -58.73 -40.06
N GLU A 125 -12.01 -59.65 -39.65
CA GLU A 125 -12.87 -59.49 -38.48
C GLU A 125 -12.08 -59.49 -37.17
N GLN A 126 -11.02 -60.30 -37.07
CA GLN A 126 -10.12 -60.29 -35.91
C GLN A 126 -9.30 -58.99 -35.83
N VAL A 127 -8.81 -58.48 -36.96
CA VAL A 127 -8.13 -57.17 -37.04
C VAL A 127 -9.10 -56.03 -36.70
N ALA A 128 -10.35 -56.11 -37.17
CA ALA A 128 -11.39 -55.15 -36.80
C ALA A 128 -11.65 -55.16 -35.29
N ARG A 129 -11.73 -56.34 -34.66
CA ARG A 129 -11.87 -56.48 -33.19
C ARG A 129 -10.68 -55.90 -32.43
N PHE A 130 -9.43 -56.13 -32.86
CA PHE A 130 -8.26 -55.55 -32.19
C PHE A 130 -8.16 -54.04 -32.36
N ARG A 131 -8.50 -53.51 -33.54
CA ARG A 131 -8.60 -52.06 -33.77
C ARG A 131 -9.67 -51.43 -32.88
N GLU A 132 -10.79 -52.10 -32.70
CA GLU A 132 -11.87 -51.64 -31.84
C GLU A 132 -11.48 -51.72 -30.35
N GLN A 133 -10.82 -52.79 -29.91
CA GLN A 133 -10.29 -52.90 -28.54
C GLN A 133 -9.23 -51.83 -28.23
N LEU A 134 -8.36 -51.51 -29.19
CA LEU A 134 -7.41 -50.40 -29.06
C LEU A 134 -8.15 -49.06 -29.02
N ARG A 135 -9.13 -48.83 -29.89
CA ARG A 135 -10.00 -47.64 -29.83
C ARG A 135 -10.74 -47.49 -28.51
N GLN A 136 -11.17 -48.58 -27.87
CA GLN A 136 -11.84 -48.51 -26.57
C GLN A 136 -10.87 -48.28 -25.41
N ARG A 137 -9.63 -48.75 -25.52
CA ARG A 137 -8.55 -48.47 -24.54
C ARG A 137 -7.99 -47.05 -24.69
N GLU A 138 -7.89 -46.54 -25.92
CA GLU A 138 -7.39 -45.21 -26.27
C GLU A 138 -8.50 -44.14 -26.20
N GLY A 139 -9.74 -44.49 -26.52
CA GLY A 139 -10.94 -43.65 -26.37
C GLY A 139 -11.44 -43.63 -24.92
N GLY A 140 -10.51 -43.51 -23.98
CA GLY A 140 -10.76 -43.70 -22.57
C GLY A 140 -11.61 -42.58 -22.00
N ALA A 141 -12.78 -42.93 -21.45
CA ALA A 141 -13.58 -42.03 -20.61
C ALA A 141 -12.74 -41.36 -19.50
N VAL A 142 -11.67 -42.01 -19.05
CA VAL A 142 -10.68 -41.47 -18.10
C VAL A 142 -9.88 -40.32 -18.70
N GLU A 143 -9.43 -40.43 -19.96
CA GLU A 143 -8.71 -39.35 -20.64
C GLU A 143 -9.64 -38.16 -20.91
N ALA A 144 -10.91 -38.43 -21.28
CA ALA A 144 -11.92 -37.38 -21.41
C ALA A 144 -12.22 -36.71 -20.06
N ALA A 145 -12.32 -37.47 -18.97
CA ALA A 145 -12.54 -36.94 -17.62
C ALA A 145 -11.35 -36.09 -17.13
N LEU A 146 -10.10 -36.53 -17.41
CA LEU A 146 -8.91 -35.75 -17.09
C LEU A 146 -8.84 -34.46 -17.90
N ARG A 147 -9.20 -34.48 -19.20
CA ARG A 147 -9.29 -33.28 -20.04
C ARG A 147 -10.31 -32.29 -19.49
N GLN A 148 -11.49 -32.77 -19.10
CA GLN A 148 -12.54 -31.94 -18.47
C GLN A 148 -12.07 -31.34 -17.13
N GLU A 149 -11.37 -32.10 -16.30
CA GLU A 149 -10.85 -31.61 -15.02
C GLU A 149 -9.72 -30.59 -15.21
N ILE A 150 -8.85 -30.77 -16.20
CA ILE A 150 -7.82 -29.79 -16.57
C ILE A 150 -8.48 -28.48 -17.03
N GLU A 151 -9.53 -28.56 -17.83
CA GLU A 151 -10.28 -27.39 -18.29
C GLU A 151 -10.93 -26.65 -17.10
N ARG A 152 -11.64 -27.38 -16.23
CA ARG A 152 -12.22 -26.83 -14.99
C ARG A 152 -11.19 -26.16 -14.08
N LEU A 153 -10.04 -26.80 -13.88
CA LEU A 153 -8.96 -26.25 -13.05
C LEU A 153 -8.31 -25.02 -13.69
N SER A 154 -8.19 -25.02 -15.02
CA SER A 154 -7.66 -23.87 -15.77
C SER A 154 -8.57 -22.66 -15.63
N GLU A 155 -9.88 -22.85 -15.78
CA GLU A 155 -10.87 -21.79 -15.58
C GLU A 155 -10.82 -21.21 -14.15
N GLN A 156 -10.70 -22.08 -13.14
CA GLN A 156 -10.55 -21.65 -11.74
C GLN A 156 -9.26 -20.88 -11.50
N LEU A 157 -8.16 -21.28 -12.15
CA LEU A 157 -6.88 -20.59 -12.06
C LEU A 157 -6.98 -19.20 -12.70
N GLU A 158 -7.58 -19.09 -13.88
CA GLU A 158 -7.81 -17.81 -14.54
C GLU A 158 -8.73 -16.89 -13.73
N GLU A 159 -9.78 -17.42 -13.10
CA GLU A 159 -10.65 -16.64 -12.22
C GLU A 159 -9.87 -16.12 -10.99
N LYS A 160 -9.02 -16.96 -10.39
CA LYS A 160 -8.16 -16.55 -9.27
C LYS A 160 -7.08 -15.56 -9.70
N GLU A 161 -6.53 -15.68 -10.89
CA GLU A 161 -5.61 -14.69 -11.48
C GLU A 161 -6.31 -13.36 -11.72
N ARG A 162 -7.55 -13.37 -12.23
CA ARG A 162 -8.38 -12.17 -12.37
C ARG A 162 -8.71 -11.55 -11.01
N GLU A 163 -9.04 -12.35 -10.00
CA GLU A 163 -9.31 -11.87 -8.64
C GLU A 163 -8.07 -11.22 -8.01
N THR A 164 -6.91 -11.88 -8.10
CA THR A 164 -5.64 -11.33 -7.62
C THR A 164 -5.23 -10.07 -8.37
N GLN A 165 -5.44 -10.00 -9.68
CA GLN A 165 -5.25 -8.77 -10.47
C GLN A 165 -6.24 -7.67 -10.09
N ARG A 166 -7.50 -7.99 -9.79
CA ARG A 166 -8.48 -7.00 -9.28
C ARG A 166 -8.10 -6.46 -7.92
N LEU A 167 -7.55 -7.29 -7.04
CA LEU A 167 -7.08 -6.84 -5.72
C LEU A 167 -5.81 -6.00 -5.84
N ARG A 168 -4.90 -6.37 -6.74
CA ARG A 168 -3.67 -5.62 -7.02
C ARG A 168 -3.92 -4.32 -7.78
N GLY A 169 -4.89 -4.33 -8.68
CA GLY A 169 -5.31 -3.20 -9.49
C GLY A 169 -6.38 -2.32 -8.84
N GLN A 170 -6.54 -2.36 -7.50
CA GLN A 170 -7.35 -1.41 -6.75
C GLN A 170 -6.46 -0.25 -6.25
N PRO A 171 -6.17 0.76 -7.10
CA PRO A 171 -5.25 1.85 -6.76
C PRO A 171 -5.75 2.70 -5.58
N GLY A 172 -7.06 2.72 -5.29
CA GLY A 172 -7.61 3.46 -4.15
C GLY A 172 -7.12 2.94 -2.80
N ARG A 173 -7.22 1.61 -2.59
CA ARG A 173 -6.79 0.98 -1.33
C ARG A 173 -5.28 1.00 -1.14
N GLU A 174 -4.52 0.92 -2.23
CA GLU A 174 -3.06 1.04 -2.18
C GLU A 174 -2.65 2.47 -1.83
N ARG A 175 -3.25 3.49 -2.47
CA ARG A 175 -3.01 4.90 -2.13
C ARG A 175 -3.42 5.23 -0.70
N GLU A 176 -4.50 4.66 -0.18
CA GLU A 176 -4.89 4.81 1.22
C GLU A 176 -3.85 4.22 2.18
N ARG A 177 -3.35 3.01 1.90
CA ARG A 177 -2.27 2.39 2.68
C ARG A 177 -0.98 3.20 2.60
N GLU A 178 -0.63 3.72 1.43
CA GLU A 178 0.54 4.59 1.25
C GLU A 178 0.42 5.89 2.05
N ARG A 179 -0.78 6.51 2.06
CA ARG A 179 -1.07 7.69 2.89
C ARG A 179 -0.95 7.37 4.38
N GLU A 180 -1.50 6.25 4.83
CA GLU A 180 -1.39 5.81 6.22
C GLU A 180 0.08 5.57 6.62
N VAL A 181 0.85 4.90 5.77
CA VAL A 181 2.29 4.68 5.96
C VAL A 181 3.04 6.01 6.00
N ALA A 182 2.71 6.98 5.13
CA ALA A 182 3.33 8.30 5.13
C ALA A 182 3.02 9.07 6.43
N LEU A 183 1.78 9.03 6.92
CA LEU A 183 1.39 9.64 8.19
C LEU A 183 2.11 8.99 9.37
N LEU A 184 2.20 7.65 9.39
CA LEU A 184 2.94 6.92 10.42
C LEU A 184 4.42 7.28 10.42
N ARG A 185 5.05 7.36 9.25
CA ARG A 185 6.45 7.81 9.13
C ARG A 185 6.63 9.25 9.63
N GLY A 186 5.68 10.14 9.34
CA GLY A 186 5.69 11.50 9.86
C GLY A 186 5.67 11.54 11.39
N ARG A 187 4.73 10.82 12.02
CA ARG A 187 4.63 10.73 13.50
C ARG A 187 5.89 10.16 14.14
N VAL A 188 6.44 9.09 13.55
CA VAL A 188 7.69 8.49 14.06
C VAL A 188 8.85 9.49 13.99
N ALA A 189 8.99 10.21 12.86
CA ALA A 189 10.05 11.21 12.72
C ALA A 189 9.89 12.38 13.71
N GLU A 190 8.66 12.81 14.00
CA GLU A 190 8.40 13.83 15.03
C GLU A 190 8.75 13.33 16.43
N GLU A 191 8.38 12.10 16.75
CA GLU A 191 8.70 11.50 18.04
C GLU A 191 10.22 11.33 18.21
N GLU A 192 10.95 10.94 17.16
CA GLU A 192 12.40 10.88 17.16
C GLU A 192 13.04 12.26 17.39
N ARG A 193 12.51 13.32 16.75
CA ARG A 193 12.98 14.69 16.99
C ARG A 193 12.72 15.14 18.43
N ALA A 194 11.54 14.87 18.97
CA ALA A 194 11.21 15.20 20.35
C ALA A 194 12.11 14.46 21.34
N ARG A 195 12.37 13.17 21.10
CA ARG A 195 13.32 12.36 21.89
C ARG A 195 14.74 12.94 21.81
N ALA A 196 15.21 13.31 20.63
CA ALA A 196 16.53 13.92 20.45
C ALA A 196 16.65 15.26 21.22
N ALA A 197 15.64 16.12 21.13
CA ALA A 197 15.59 17.38 21.86
C ALA A 197 15.61 17.15 23.39
N SER A 198 14.85 16.17 23.88
CA SER A 198 14.85 15.80 25.29
C SER A 198 16.23 15.33 25.77
N VAL A 199 16.94 14.51 24.98
CA VAL A 199 18.30 14.04 25.33
C VAL A 199 19.27 15.22 25.46
N LEU A 200 19.21 16.19 24.55
CA LEU A 200 20.07 17.39 24.60
C LEU A 200 19.77 18.24 25.84
N LEU A 201 18.48 18.46 26.16
CA LEU A 201 18.07 19.19 27.36
C LEU A 201 18.54 18.49 28.64
N CYS A 202 18.34 17.18 28.74
CA CYS A 202 18.80 16.39 29.88
C CYS A 202 20.32 16.49 30.06
N ARG A 203 21.08 16.45 28.96
CA ARG A 203 22.54 16.63 29.00
C ARG A 203 22.94 18.02 29.47
N SER A 204 22.34 19.09 28.91
CA SER A 204 22.63 20.46 29.33
C SER A 204 22.35 20.70 30.80
N LEU A 205 21.20 20.23 31.29
CA LEU A 205 20.83 20.35 32.70
C LEU A 205 21.78 19.58 33.62
N ALA A 206 22.26 18.40 33.19
CA ALA A 206 23.26 17.65 33.93
C ALA A 206 24.61 18.40 33.98
N ASP A 207 25.04 18.98 32.86
CA ASP A 207 26.28 19.77 32.77
C ASP A 207 26.21 21.03 33.66
N GLU A 208 25.09 21.76 33.62
CA GLU A 208 24.83 22.92 34.50
C GLU A 208 24.82 22.51 35.98
N THR A 209 24.16 21.41 36.32
CA THR A 209 24.15 20.88 37.69
C THR A 209 25.55 20.54 38.15
N GLN A 210 26.36 19.90 37.30
CA GLN A 210 27.74 19.58 37.62
C GLN A 210 28.59 20.84 37.79
N GLN A 211 28.38 21.85 36.95
CA GLN A 211 29.08 23.13 37.06
C GLN A 211 28.74 23.84 38.37
N LEU A 212 27.46 23.92 38.74
CA LEU A 212 27.03 24.50 40.01
C LEU A 212 27.63 23.74 41.21
N ARG A 213 27.68 22.40 41.16
CA ARG A 213 28.33 21.60 42.21
C ARG A 213 29.82 21.90 42.34
N ARG A 214 30.54 22.06 41.22
CA ARG A 214 31.97 22.43 41.24
C ARG A 214 32.17 23.82 41.83
N THR A 215 31.35 24.80 41.44
CA THR A 215 31.41 26.15 42.01
C THR A 215 31.12 26.14 43.50
N LEU A 216 30.08 25.42 43.94
CA LEU A 216 29.76 25.27 45.36
C LEU A 216 30.87 24.57 46.15
N ALA A 217 31.52 23.55 45.57
CA ALA A 217 32.67 22.91 46.19
C ALA A 217 33.86 23.88 46.32
N ALA A 218 34.13 24.67 45.28
CA ALA A 218 35.19 25.69 45.31
C ALA A 218 34.91 26.77 46.37
N THR A 219 33.67 27.27 46.47
CA THR A 219 33.29 28.23 47.51
C THR A 219 33.36 27.62 48.90
N ALA A 220 32.92 26.37 49.07
CA ALA A 220 33.05 25.64 50.33
C ALA A 220 34.53 25.50 50.75
N HIS A 221 35.44 25.18 49.83
CA HIS A 221 36.87 25.14 50.10
C HIS A 221 37.45 26.51 50.48
N MET A 222 37.03 27.60 49.82
CA MET A 222 37.43 28.95 50.22
C MET A 222 36.95 29.29 51.63
N CYS A 223 35.70 28.99 51.96
CA CYS A 223 35.16 29.19 53.30
C CYS A 223 35.92 28.37 54.35
N GLN A 224 36.21 27.09 54.07
CA GLN A 224 37.02 26.24 54.94
C GLN A 224 38.43 26.82 55.16
N HIS A 225 39.07 27.31 54.10
CA HIS A 225 40.38 27.96 54.20
C HIS A 225 40.32 29.22 55.07
N LEU A 226 39.30 30.07 54.89
CA LEU A 226 39.11 31.26 55.72
C LEU A 226 38.90 30.91 57.19
N VAL A 227 38.08 29.89 57.50
CA VAL A 227 37.90 29.40 58.87
C VAL A 227 39.24 28.97 59.46
N LYS A 228 40.01 28.14 58.73
CA LYS A 228 41.33 27.71 59.18
C LYS A 228 42.29 28.88 59.45
N CYS A 229 42.35 29.86 58.56
CA CYS A 229 43.17 31.07 58.76
C CYS A 229 42.71 31.91 59.96
N LEU A 230 41.41 31.97 60.22
CA LEU A 230 40.86 32.66 61.39
C LEU A 230 41.18 31.90 62.67
N ASP A 231 41.09 30.57 62.67
CA ASP A 231 41.46 29.73 63.83
C ASP A 231 42.94 29.88 64.14
N GLU A 232 43.83 29.79 63.15
CA GLU A 232 45.28 29.99 63.31
C GLU A 232 45.60 31.38 63.90
N ARG A 233 44.91 32.43 63.45
CA ARG A 233 45.04 33.79 64.01
C ARG A 233 44.52 33.88 65.45
N GLN A 234 43.41 33.24 65.76
CA GLN A 234 42.85 33.21 67.12
C GLN A 234 43.72 32.39 68.08
N HIS A 235 44.35 31.31 67.63
CA HIS A 235 45.29 30.53 68.45
C HIS A 235 46.57 31.33 68.71
N ALA A 236 47.10 32.04 67.71
CA ALA A 236 48.22 32.96 67.89
C ALA A 236 47.88 34.18 68.79
N GLN A 237 46.60 34.59 68.83
CA GLN A 237 46.12 35.67 69.69
C GLN A 237 45.68 35.17 71.08
N GLY A 238 45.29 33.91 71.22
CA GLY A 238 44.89 33.24 72.47
C GLY A 238 46.05 33.04 73.44
N ASP A 239 47.27 32.81 72.94
CA ASP A 239 48.50 32.85 73.75
C ASP A 239 48.85 34.28 74.24
N ALA A 240 48.18 35.33 73.73
CA ALA A 240 48.39 36.73 74.10
C ALA A 240 47.16 37.41 74.77
N ARG A 241 46.00 36.74 74.85
CA ARG A 241 44.71 37.34 75.24
C ARG A 241 44.03 36.62 76.40
N GLU A 242 44.78 36.25 77.43
CA GLU A 242 44.24 36.21 78.79
C GLU A 242 44.09 37.66 79.31
N ARG A 243 43.13 38.40 78.74
CA ARG A 243 42.54 39.68 79.18
C ARG A 243 41.96 40.38 77.95
N SER A 244 40.67 40.22 77.72
CA SER A 244 39.73 41.33 77.44
C SER A 244 38.50 40.80 76.68
N PRO A 245 37.28 41.09 77.18
CA PRO A 245 36.02 40.70 76.53
C PRO A 245 35.70 41.66 75.37
N GLU A 246 35.26 41.12 74.22
CA GLU A 246 34.71 41.94 73.13
C GLU A 246 33.18 41.94 73.11
N PRO A 247 32.55 43.04 72.63
CA PRO A 247 31.12 43.23 72.64
C PRO A 247 30.46 42.64 71.39
N HIS A 248 29.31 42.00 71.58
CA HIS A 248 28.43 41.57 70.50
C HIS A 248 27.85 42.75 69.72
N CYS A 249 27.97 42.71 68.38
CA CYS A 249 27.35 43.68 67.47
C CYS A 249 25.99 43.15 66.97
N PRO A 250 24.85 43.75 67.35
CA PRO A 250 23.49 43.24 67.09
C PRO A 250 23.02 43.27 65.61
N GLY A 251 23.81 43.83 64.69
CA GLY A 251 23.40 44.05 63.30
C GLY A 251 23.43 42.81 62.40
N LYS A 252 24.31 41.82 62.66
CA LYS A 252 24.37 40.58 61.87
C LYS A 252 23.27 39.60 62.27
N ASP A 253 22.94 39.56 63.55
CA ASP A 253 21.90 38.71 64.11
C ASP A 253 20.52 39.12 63.56
N ALA A 254 20.28 40.41 63.36
CA ALA A 254 19.04 40.89 62.72
C ALA A 254 18.88 40.42 61.26
N SER A 255 19.96 40.41 60.47
CA SER A 255 19.92 39.94 59.07
C SER A 255 19.70 38.42 58.98
N VAL A 256 20.37 37.66 59.85
CA VAL A 256 20.16 36.21 59.97
C VAL A 256 18.74 35.93 60.44
N GLN A 257 18.21 36.69 61.40
CA GLN A 257 16.85 36.54 61.91
C GLN A 257 15.80 36.74 60.80
N VAL A 258 15.94 37.78 59.97
CA VAL A 258 15.05 38.03 58.82
C VAL A 258 15.11 36.89 57.79
N ALA A 259 16.29 36.32 57.55
CA ALA A 259 16.44 35.18 56.65
C ALA A 259 15.77 33.91 57.22
N VAL A 260 15.89 33.68 58.53
CA VAL A 260 15.25 32.57 59.23
C VAL A 260 13.73 32.70 59.16
N GLU A 261 13.17 33.88 59.40
CA GLU A 261 11.73 34.14 59.30
C GLU A 261 11.18 33.90 57.89
N LYS A 262 11.90 34.33 56.85
CA LYS A 262 11.53 34.06 55.45
C LYS A 262 11.52 32.56 55.15
N LEU A 263 12.56 31.84 55.55
CA LEU A 263 12.63 30.39 55.35
C LEU A 263 11.56 29.65 56.14
N GLN A 264 11.19 30.13 57.34
CA GLN A 264 10.08 29.56 58.11
C GLN A 264 8.74 29.73 57.39
N GLU A 265 8.47 30.91 56.80
CA GLU A 265 7.25 31.15 56.04
C GLU A 265 7.22 30.33 54.74
N GLU A 266 8.34 30.23 54.03
CA GLU A 266 8.45 29.35 52.86
C GLU A 266 8.24 27.88 53.24
N ASN A 267 8.79 27.43 54.36
CA ASN A 267 8.58 26.07 54.86
C ASN A 267 7.11 25.83 55.22
N ARG A 268 6.42 26.85 55.76
CA ARG A 268 4.98 26.82 56.02
C ARG A 268 4.19 26.68 54.73
N LEU A 269 4.52 27.48 53.71
CA LEU A 269 3.85 27.43 52.41
C LEU A 269 4.11 26.10 51.68
N LEU A 270 5.34 25.57 51.75
CA LEU A 270 5.66 24.27 51.17
C LEU A 270 4.88 23.15 51.86
N LYS A 271 4.74 23.18 53.18
CA LYS A 271 3.88 22.24 53.91
C LYS A 271 2.43 22.31 53.44
N GLN A 272 1.88 23.51 53.25
CA GLN A 272 0.52 23.69 52.71
C GLN A 272 0.39 23.15 51.27
N LYS A 273 1.39 23.35 50.42
CA LYS A 273 1.42 22.80 49.06
C LYS A 273 1.50 21.28 49.06
N VAL A 274 2.30 20.69 49.96
CA VAL A 274 2.39 19.23 50.12
C VAL A 274 1.04 18.67 50.54
N THR A 275 0.39 19.24 51.56
CA THR A 275 -0.95 18.78 51.98
C THR A 275 -1.97 18.91 50.84
N HIS A 276 -1.90 19.99 50.04
CA HIS A 276 -2.80 20.16 48.89
C HIS A 276 -2.59 19.09 47.80
N VAL A 277 -1.34 18.74 47.51
CA VAL A 277 -1.01 17.68 46.54
C VAL A 277 -1.40 16.32 47.10
N GLU A 278 -1.21 16.07 48.39
CA GLU A 278 -1.67 14.84 49.05
C GLU A 278 -3.20 14.70 48.95
N ASP A 279 -3.95 15.78 49.18
CA ASP A 279 -5.41 15.79 49.02
C ASP A 279 -5.84 15.53 47.57
N LEU A 280 -5.15 16.13 46.59
CA LEU A 280 -5.37 15.86 45.17
C LEU A 280 -5.09 14.41 44.83
N ASN A 281 -4.00 13.85 45.35
CA ASN A 281 -3.63 12.45 45.15
C ASN A 281 -4.68 11.52 45.77
N ALA A 282 -5.16 11.82 46.98
CA ALA A 282 -6.24 11.06 47.62
C ALA A 282 -7.57 11.14 46.84
N ARG A 283 -7.87 12.27 46.18
CA ARG A 283 -9.01 12.36 45.26
C ARG A 283 -8.80 11.52 44.00
N TRP A 284 -7.61 11.60 43.41
CA TRP A 284 -7.27 10.83 42.21
C TRP A 284 -7.32 9.33 42.48
N GLN A 285 -6.76 8.85 43.60
CA GLN A 285 -6.81 7.45 44.00
C GLN A 285 -8.26 6.95 44.18
N ARG A 286 -9.15 7.76 44.76
CA ARG A 286 -10.57 7.42 44.86
C ARG A 286 -11.25 7.33 43.51
N TYR A 287 -10.95 8.25 42.60
CA TYR A 287 -11.44 8.18 41.22
C TYR A 287 -10.91 6.94 40.51
N ASP A 288 -9.63 6.63 40.63
CA ASP A 288 -8.99 5.47 40.02
C ASP A 288 -9.60 4.16 40.51
N ALA A 289 -9.80 4.03 41.82
CA ALA A 289 -10.49 2.88 42.43
C ALA A 289 -11.94 2.75 41.96
N SER A 290 -12.69 3.86 41.91
CA SER A 290 -14.07 3.88 41.41
C SER A 290 -14.15 3.53 39.92
N ARG A 291 -13.21 4.03 39.11
CA ARG A 291 -13.09 3.67 37.70
C ARG A 291 -12.84 2.18 37.53
N ASP A 292 -11.93 1.62 38.33
CA ASP A 292 -11.61 0.20 38.28
C ASP A 292 -12.80 -0.67 38.72
N GLU A 293 -13.57 -0.23 39.72
CA GLU A 293 -14.84 -0.86 40.10
C GLU A 293 -15.86 -0.82 38.97
N TYR A 294 -16.01 0.33 38.30
CA TYR A 294 -16.89 0.48 37.15
C TYR A 294 -16.49 -0.44 36.00
N VAL A 295 -15.19 -0.49 35.66
CA VAL A 295 -14.66 -1.39 34.63
C VAL A 295 -14.89 -2.86 35.01
N ARG A 296 -14.64 -3.24 36.27
CA ARG A 296 -14.97 -4.60 36.75
C ARG A 296 -16.46 -4.89 36.63
N GLY A 297 -17.33 -3.92 36.93
CA GLY A 297 -18.77 -4.02 36.75
C GLY A 297 -19.16 -4.26 35.30
N LEU A 298 -18.60 -3.49 34.36
CA LEU A 298 -18.80 -3.68 32.93
C LEU A 298 -18.30 -5.05 32.45
N GLN A 299 -17.13 -5.49 32.91
CA GLN A 299 -16.59 -6.81 32.59
C GLN A 299 -17.48 -7.94 33.12
N ALA A 300 -18.04 -7.79 34.33
CA ALA A 300 -18.98 -8.75 34.90
C ALA A 300 -20.29 -8.79 34.09
N GLN A 301 -20.81 -7.62 33.68
CA GLN A 301 -21.99 -7.54 32.81
C GLN A 301 -21.73 -8.20 31.45
N LEU A 302 -20.58 -7.94 30.83
CA LEU A 302 -20.15 -8.58 29.58
C LEU A 302 -19.97 -10.10 29.73
N ARG A 303 -19.50 -10.59 30.88
CA ARG A 303 -19.43 -12.04 31.16
C ARG A 303 -20.83 -12.63 31.40
N GLY A 304 -21.71 -11.91 32.08
CA GLY A 304 -23.10 -12.33 32.29
C GLY A 304 -23.92 -12.38 31.00
N LEU A 305 -23.57 -11.57 30.01
CA LEU A 305 -24.13 -11.64 28.65
C LEU A 305 -23.46 -12.72 27.77
N GLN A 306 -22.28 -13.22 28.15
CA GLN A 306 -21.60 -14.35 27.51
C GLN A 306 -22.10 -15.71 28.04
N VAL A 307 -23.42 -15.85 28.17
CA VAL A 307 -24.08 -17.17 28.26
C VAL A 307 -23.77 -17.93 26.96
N PRO A 308 -23.49 -19.25 26.99
CA PRO A 308 -23.26 -20.03 25.78
C PRO A 308 -24.39 -19.81 24.76
N PRO A 309 -24.08 -19.59 23.48
CA PRO A 309 -25.07 -19.16 22.51
C PRO A 309 -26.17 -20.21 22.35
N GLY A 310 -27.38 -19.86 22.78
CA GLY A 310 -28.61 -20.45 22.25
C GLY A 310 -28.87 -19.91 20.83
N PRO A 311 -29.62 -20.63 19.98
CA PRO A 311 -29.49 -20.53 18.52
C PRO A 311 -30.10 -19.29 17.84
N THR A 312 -30.50 -18.23 18.54
CA THR A 312 -31.44 -17.23 17.94
C THR A 312 -31.34 -15.79 18.43
N GLY A 313 -30.21 -15.37 19.01
CA GLY A 313 -29.97 -13.95 19.38
C GLY A 313 -28.80 -13.34 18.58
N PRO A 314 -28.85 -12.04 18.23
CA PRO A 314 -27.71 -11.36 17.62
C PRO A 314 -26.48 -11.48 18.53
N SER A 315 -25.37 -11.91 17.96
CA SER A 315 -24.19 -12.30 18.74
C SER A 315 -23.57 -11.07 19.42
N ALA A 316 -23.03 -11.22 20.64
CA ALA A 316 -22.31 -10.14 21.36
C ALA A 316 -21.30 -9.34 20.49
N PRO A 317 -20.53 -9.95 19.55
CA PRO A 317 -19.69 -9.17 18.64
C PRO A 317 -20.46 -8.31 17.62
N GLU A 318 -21.71 -8.64 17.25
CA GLU A 318 -22.54 -7.80 16.38
C GLU A 318 -23.02 -6.53 17.10
N LEU A 319 -23.38 -6.64 18.38
CA LEU A 319 -23.74 -5.47 19.19
C LEU A 319 -22.56 -4.52 19.38
N LEU A 320 -21.36 -5.07 19.60
CA LEU A 320 -20.13 -4.26 19.68
C LEU A 320 -19.84 -3.58 18.33
N ARG A 321 -19.97 -4.29 17.21
CA ARG A 321 -19.81 -3.70 15.86
C ARG A 321 -20.81 -2.58 15.62
N LYS A 322 -22.07 -2.76 16.04
CA LYS A 322 -23.12 -1.74 15.93
C LYS A 322 -22.81 -0.50 16.78
N GLU A 323 -22.33 -0.69 18.01
CA GLU A 323 -21.97 0.43 18.89
C GLU A 323 -20.71 1.15 18.41
N VAL A 324 -19.70 0.43 17.93
CA VAL A 324 -18.52 1.03 17.28
C VAL A 324 -18.93 1.85 16.06
N SER A 325 -19.84 1.35 15.23
CA SER A 325 -20.37 2.09 14.09
C SER A 325 -21.13 3.35 14.53
N ARG A 326 -21.97 3.25 15.57
CA ARG A 326 -22.70 4.39 16.14
C ARG A 326 -21.76 5.46 16.67
N LEU A 327 -20.74 5.07 17.42
CA LEU A 327 -19.73 5.99 17.97
C LEU A 327 -18.91 6.65 16.85
N ASN A 328 -18.55 5.90 15.81
CA ASN A 328 -17.79 6.44 14.68
C ASN A 328 -18.61 7.51 13.92
N ILE A 329 -19.90 7.27 13.69
CA ILE A 329 -20.81 8.27 13.11
C ILE A 329 -20.86 9.53 13.98
N LEU A 330 -20.88 9.38 15.31
CA LEU A 330 -20.93 10.52 16.22
C LEU A 330 -19.65 11.36 16.17
N VAL A 331 -18.49 10.71 16.12
CA VAL A 331 -17.18 11.38 15.97
C VAL A 331 -17.12 12.14 14.65
N TYR A 332 -17.45 11.49 13.53
CA TYR A 332 -17.44 12.18 12.24
C TYR A 332 -18.40 13.37 12.21
N LYS A 333 -19.58 13.24 12.84
CA LYS A 333 -20.52 14.35 12.94
C LYS A 333 -19.92 15.51 13.73
N ASP A 334 -19.23 15.23 14.83
CA ASP A 334 -18.55 16.25 15.64
C ASP A 334 -17.45 16.94 14.83
N ASP A 335 -16.61 16.18 14.13
CA ASP A 335 -15.56 16.69 13.24
C ASP A 335 -16.11 17.63 12.15
N PHE A 336 -17.22 17.24 11.50
CA PHE A 336 -17.88 18.10 10.51
C PHE A 336 -18.43 19.40 11.13
N THR A 337 -18.92 19.33 12.36
CA THR A 337 -19.42 20.53 13.06
C THR A 337 -18.28 21.43 13.54
N SER A 338 -17.16 20.87 14.02
CA SER A 338 -16.00 21.65 14.44
C SER A 338 -15.32 22.31 13.25
N GLU A 339 -15.16 21.60 12.14
CA GLU A 339 -14.58 22.14 10.90
C GLU A 339 -15.42 23.31 10.36
N ARG A 340 -16.75 23.17 10.38
CA ARG A 340 -17.67 24.27 10.04
C ARG A 340 -17.44 25.47 10.94
N ALA A 341 -17.41 25.26 12.25
CA ALA A 341 -17.21 26.33 13.22
C ALA A 341 -15.84 27.01 13.06
N ASP A 342 -14.79 26.26 12.71
CA ASP A 342 -13.47 26.81 12.38
C ASP A 342 -13.49 27.66 11.11
N ARG A 343 -14.18 27.20 10.07
CA ARG A 343 -14.35 27.97 8.84
C ARG A 343 -15.10 29.28 9.09
N GLU A 344 -16.15 29.26 9.89
CA GLU A 344 -16.90 30.46 10.28
C GLU A 344 -16.04 31.43 11.09
N ARG A 345 -15.24 30.92 12.05
CA ARG A 345 -14.25 31.73 12.79
C ARG A 345 -13.22 32.36 11.87
N ALA A 346 -12.67 31.58 10.94
CA ALA A 346 -11.70 32.06 9.97
C ALA A 346 -12.30 33.14 9.07
N GLN A 347 -13.52 32.95 8.58
CA GLN A 347 -14.24 33.94 7.76
C GLN A 347 -14.50 35.23 8.52
N SER A 348 -14.94 35.15 9.78
CA SER A 348 -15.14 36.34 10.63
C SER A 348 -13.83 37.11 10.82
N ARG A 349 -12.71 36.40 10.99
CA ARG A 349 -11.38 37.03 11.12
C ARG A 349 -10.89 37.66 9.82
N VAL A 350 -11.16 37.03 8.68
CA VAL A 350 -10.86 37.63 7.36
C VAL A 350 -11.66 38.92 7.19
N GLN A 351 -12.96 38.92 7.45
CA GLN A 351 -13.81 40.11 7.36
C GLN A 351 -13.35 41.23 8.31
N GLU A 352 -12.95 40.88 9.53
CA GLU A 352 -12.38 41.84 10.50
C GLU A 352 -11.09 42.47 9.95
N LEU A 353 -10.18 41.65 9.41
CA LEU A 353 -8.93 42.12 8.83
C LEU A 353 -9.16 42.97 7.59
N GLU A 354 -10.09 42.59 6.72
CA GLU A 354 -10.51 43.39 5.56
C GLU A 354 -11.07 44.75 5.99
N GLY A 355 -11.92 44.80 7.02
CA GLY A 355 -12.43 46.04 7.59
C GLY A 355 -11.33 46.95 8.16
N ARG A 356 -10.33 46.35 8.82
CA ARG A 356 -9.14 47.09 9.30
C ARG A 356 -8.28 47.61 8.15
N LEU A 357 -8.04 46.80 7.13
CA LEU A 357 -7.30 47.19 5.93
C LEU A 357 -8.01 48.33 5.21
N ALA A 358 -9.33 48.24 5.01
CA ALA A 358 -10.12 49.31 4.42
C ALA A 358 -10.03 50.60 5.25
N SER A 359 -10.14 50.52 6.57
CA SER A 359 -10.02 51.68 7.47
C SER A 359 -8.63 52.33 7.37
N LEU A 360 -7.57 51.53 7.33
CA LEU A 360 -6.19 52.01 7.17
C LEU A 360 -5.97 52.64 5.79
N GLN A 361 -6.51 52.06 4.72
CA GLN A 361 -6.45 52.63 3.37
C GLN A 361 -7.17 53.98 3.30
N HIS A 362 -8.36 54.11 3.88
CA HIS A 362 -9.08 55.38 3.95
C HIS A 362 -8.32 56.42 4.78
N ALA A 363 -7.70 56.03 5.90
CA ALA A 363 -6.87 56.93 6.70
C ALA A 363 -5.61 57.38 5.95
N ALA A 364 -4.98 56.49 5.19
CA ALA A 364 -3.81 56.79 4.37
C ALA A 364 -4.15 57.74 3.20
N SER A 365 -5.27 57.50 2.51
CA SER A 365 -5.78 58.38 1.44
C SER A 365 -6.10 59.78 1.97
N ARG A 366 -6.80 59.92 3.11
CA ARG A 366 -7.03 61.25 3.73
C ARG A 366 -5.73 61.99 4.05
N ARG A 367 -4.69 61.28 4.49
CA ARG A 367 -3.38 61.88 4.80
C ARG A 367 -2.61 62.28 3.54
N GLN A 368 -2.85 61.63 2.41
CA GLN A 368 -2.29 62.03 1.11
C GLN A 368 -3.03 63.22 0.51
N ASP A 369 -4.36 63.24 0.58
CA ASP A 369 -5.17 64.36 0.06
C ASP A 369 -5.02 65.66 0.88
N SER A 370 -4.61 65.55 2.15
CA SER A 370 -4.31 66.71 3.01
C SER A 370 -2.86 67.23 2.85
N ARG A 371 -2.04 66.60 1.99
CA ARG A 371 -0.65 66.99 1.80
C ARG A 371 -0.56 67.97 0.63
N GLU A 372 -0.66 69.26 0.92
CA GLU A 372 -0.20 70.29 -0.02
C GLU A 372 1.27 69.99 -0.43
N PRO A 373 1.62 70.13 -1.73
CA PRO A 373 2.99 69.98 -2.18
C PRO A 373 3.80 71.22 -1.77
N GLY A 374 4.23 71.28 -0.51
CA GLY A 374 4.96 72.42 -0.01
C GLY A 374 5.69 72.16 1.30
N SER A 375 7.01 72.06 1.20
CA SER A 375 7.99 72.48 2.21
C SER A 375 7.83 71.96 3.64
N CYS A 376 8.73 71.06 4.07
CA CYS A 376 9.42 71.25 5.35
C CYS A 376 10.80 70.59 5.32
N ARG A 377 11.81 71.45 5.44
CA ARG A 377 13.23 71.15 5.48
C ARG A 377 13.59 70.33 6.71
N ILE A 378 14.46 69.35 6.50
CA ILE A 378 15.18 68.65 7.57
C ILE A 378 16.15 69.67 8.20
N HIS A 379 15.95 69.99 9.48
CA HIS A 379 16.94 70.69 10.28
C HIS A 379 17.63 69.71 11.24
N THR A 380 18.93 69.53 11.00
CA THR A 380 19.94 69.11 11.97
C THR A 380 20.00 70.11 13.12
N GLY A 381 20.07 69.63 14.36
CA GLY A 381 20.25 70.52 15.52
C GLY A 381 20.18 69.79 16.87
N THR A 382 21.30 69.77 17.55
CA THR A 382 21.69 68.94 18.69
C THR A 382 21.21 69.44 20.06
N ASN A 383 21.16 68.51 21.03
CA ASN A 383 21.33 68.64 22.50
C ASN A 383 20.09 68.78 23.41
N ALA A 384 19.85 67.75 24.24
CA ALA A 384 19.92 67.87 25.71
C ALA A 384 19.80 66.50 26.42
N LYS A 385 20.91 66.13 27.05
CA LYS A 385 21.20 65.33 28.26
C LYS A 385 20.04 64.67 29.06
N PHE A 386 20.42 63.54 29.65
CA PHE A 386 20.04 63.00 30.98
C PHE A 386 19.10 61.77 30.99
N LEU A 387 19.65 60.56 30.89
CA LEU A 387 19.88 59.68 32.06
C LEU A 387 20.51 58.35 31.63
N GLU A 388 21.64 58.12 32.26
CA GLU A 388 22.48 56.94 32.21
C GLU A 388 21.82 55.84 33.07
N THR A 389 21.52 54.70 32.48
CA THR A 389 21.31 53.45 33.24
C THR A 389 21.96 52.35 32.44
N ASP A 390 23.15 51.97 32.92
CA ASP A 390 23.95 50.86 32.43
C ASP A 390 23.16 49.54 32.52
N VAL A 391 22.90 48.93 31.37
CA VAL A 391 22.86 47.47 31.23
C VAL A 391 23.82 47.11 30.12
N ARG A 392 25.08 46.88 30.51
CA ARG A 392 26.14 46.39 29.65
C ARG A 392 25.80 44.95 29.23
N GLY A 393 25.71 44.75 27.93
CA GLY A 393 25.19 43.53 27.31
C GLY A 393 26.07 42.29 27.41
N LEU A 394 25.41 41.15 27.19
CA LEU A 394 26.03 39.95 26.67
C LEU A 394 26.03 40.03 25.14
N SER A 395 27.21 40.23 24.56
CA SER A 395 27.47 39.95 23.15
C SER A 395 27.72 38.46 22.98
N ALA A 396 27.02 37.82 22.05
CA ALA A 396 27.45 36.57 21.42
C ALA A 396 27.63 36.83 19.90
N PRO A 397 28.72 36.36 19.28
CA PRO A 397 29.03 36.67 17.89
C PRO A 397 28.40 35.65 16.92
N GLY A 398 27.80 36.20 15.86
CA GLY A 398 27.98 35.79 14.46
C GLY A 398 27.82 34.33 14.04
N SER A 399 26.83 34.08 13.18
CA SER A 399 27.10 33.45 11.88
C SER A 399 26.05 33.79 10.81
N LYS A 400 26.50 34.60 9.85
CA LYS A 400 26.35 34.48 8.39
C LYS A 400 24.98 34.05 7.82
N ARG A 401 24.32 35.01 7.15
CA ARG A 401 23.50 34.76 5.95
C ARG A 401 24.40 34.36 4.77
N PRO A 402 23.81 33.78 3.70
CA PRO A 402 23.66 34.56 2.47
C PRO A 402 22.20 34.68 2.05
N GLY A 403 21.83 35.89 1.61
CA GLY A 403 20.57 36.16 0.94
C GLY A 403 20.68 35.86 -0.56
N THR A 404 19.59 35.38 -1.14
CA THR A 404 19.37 35.36 -2.58
C THR A 404 18.29 36.39 -2.84
N GLU A 405 18.67 37.49 -3.47
CA GLU A 405 17.74 38.45 -4.05
C GLU A 405 18.00 38.48 -5.56
N SER A 406 16.94 38.22 -6.31
CA SER A 406 16.90 38.08 -7.74
C SER A 406 17.05 39.43 -8.43
N GLN A 407 17.95 39.51 -9.41
CA GLN A 407 17.93 40.56 -10.42
C GLN A 407 17.82 39.88 -11.78
N TRP A 408 16.69 40.14 -12.43
CA TRP A 408 16.38 39.76 -13.81
C TRP A 408 17.38 40.38 -14.78
N LEU A 409 17.87 39.61 -15.76
CA LEU A 409 18.02 40.05 -17.16
C LEU A 409 18.52 38.93 -18.09
N GLU A 410 17.82 38.85 -19.22
CA GLU A 410 18.17 38.28 -20.53
C GLU A 410 17.95 36.78 -20.84
N VAL A 411 17.01 36.58 -21.78
CA VAL A 411 16.89 35.42 -22.68
C VAL A 411 17.09 35.95 -24.09
N PRO A 412 17.77 35.23 -25.01
CA PRO A 412 17.64 35.48 -26.44
C PRO A 412 16.69 34.48 -27.12
N VAL A 413 15.72 35.04 -27.88
CA VAL A 413 15.40 34.76 -29.32
C VAL A 413 15.06 33.29 -29.68
N GLU A 414 13.95 32.92 -30.33
CA GLU A 414 13.00 33.54 -31.26
C GLU A 414 11.82 32.56 -31.46
N GLY A 415 10.63 33.04 -31.86
CA GLY A 415 9.58 32.15 -32.40
C GLY A 415 8.12 32.49 -32.10
N GLY A 416 7.62 33.63 -32.61
CA GLY A 416 6.28 33.76 -33.23
C GLY A 416 5.01 33.79 -32.36
N HIS A 417 4.44 35.00 -32.21
CA HIS A 417 3.02 35.23 -31.85
C HIS A 417 2.13 35.20 -33.13
N PRO A 418 0.81 34.93 -33.07
CA PRO A 418 -0.18 35.91 -32.56
C PRO A 418 -1.41 35.31 -31.84
N GLY A 419 -2.05 36.11 -30.98
CA GLY A 419 -3.43 35.85 -30.57
C GLY A 419 -3.78 36.22 -29.14
N THR A 420 -3.82 37.51 -28.84
CA THR A 420 -4.39 38.06 -27.61
C THR A 420 -5.91 37.87 -27.58
N ALA A 421 -6.41 37.02 -26.68
CA ALA A 421 -7.76 37.12 -26.13
C ALA A 421 -7.72 36.70 -24.66
N ARG A 422 -7.68 37.70 -23.77
CA ARG A 422 -8.33 37.75 -22.45
C ARG A 422 -8.46 36.38 -21.73
N ARG A 423 -7.41 35.92 -21.04
CA ARG A 423 -7.55 34.87 -20.00
C ARG A 423 -8.40 35.42 -18.86
N GLY A 424 -9.70 35.17 -18.92
CA GLY A 424 -10.59 35.28 -17.77
C GLY A 424 -10.20 34.24 -16.73
N GLN A 425 -10.31 34.61 -15.46
CA GLN A 425 -10.36 33.64 -14.38
C GLN A 425 -11.64 32.82 -14.56
N GLY A 426 -11.53 31.48 -14.64
CA GLY A 426 -12.71 30.62 -14.64
C GLY A 426 -12.95 29.79 -15.90
N ASP A 427 -11.96 29.03 -16.36
CA ASP A 427 -12.15 28.07 -17.45
C ASP A 427 -12.07 26.64 -16.88
N LEU A 428 -13.23 25.99 -16.75
CA LEU A 428 -13.35 24.57 -16.45
C LEU A 428 -12.93 23.76 -17.69
N GLN A 429 -12.10 22.74 -17.52
CA GLN A 429 -11.59 21.94 -18.65
C GLN A 429 -12.06 20.49 -18.57
N CYS A 430 -12.44 19.94 -19.72
CA CYS A 430 -12.69 18.51 -19.84
C CYS A 430 -11.38 17.74 -19.61
N PRO A 431 -11.33 16.79 -18.66
CA PRO A 431 -10.09 16.07 -18.34
C PRO A 431 -9.65 15.10 -19.45
N HIS A 432 -10.48 14.84 -20.45
CA HIS A 432 -10.22 13.85 -21.50
C HIS A 432 -9.71 14.49 -22.82
N CYS A 433 -10.32 15.59 -23.26
CA CYS A 433 -9.95 16.27 -24.52
C CYS A 433 -9.37 17.67 -24.30
N LEU A 434 -9.32 18.15 -23.05
CA LEU A 434 -8.84 19.49 -22.66
C LEU A 434 -9.61 20.65 -23.29
N GLN A 435 -10.82 20.39 -23.79
CA GLN A 435 -11.73 21.44 -24.24
C GLN A 435 -12.10 22.35 -23.04
N GLY A 436 -11.95 23.66 -23.24
CA GLY A 436 -12.26 24.67 -22.23
C GLY A 436 -13.72 25.09 -22.27
N PHE A 437 -14.30 25.27 -21.10
CA PHE A 437 -15.66 25.72 -20.83
C PHE A 437 -15.57 26.87 -19.84
N SER A 438 -16.41 27.90 -19.99
CA SER A 438 -16.47 28.97 -18.99
C SER A 438 -17.14 28.48 -17.71
N ASP A 439 -16.91 29.17 -16.59
CA ASP A 439 -17.54 28.86 -15.29
C ASP A 439 -19.08 28.80 -15.33
N GLU A 440 -19.72 29.51 -16.28
CA GLU A 440 -21.18 29.49 -16.46
C GLU A 440 -21.67 28.24 -17.21
N GLN A 441 -20.77 27.49 -17.85
CA GLN A 441 -21.07 26.33 -18.71
C GLN A 441 -20.82 24.98 -18.00
N GLY A 442 -20.96 24.95 -16.67
CA GLY A 442 -20.71 23.74 -15.88
C GLY A 442 -21.57 22.54 -16.30
N GLU A 443 -22.84 22.75 -16.64
CA GLU A 443 -23.74 21.66 -17.09
C GLU A 443 -23.34 21.10 -18.48
N GLU A 444 -22.91 21.98 -19.38
CA GLU A 444 -22.41 21.62 -20.72
C GLU A 444 -21.10 20.84 -20.64
N LEU A 445 -20.23 21.18 -19.68
CA LEU A 445 -19.03 20.41 -19.37
C LEU A 445 -19.38 18.99 -18.89
N PHE A 446 -20.33 18.82 -17.98
CA PHE A 446 -20.69 17.49 -17.47
C PHE A 446 -21.30 16.60 -18.58
N GLN A 447 -22.13 17.17 -19.43
CA GLN A 447 -22.68 16.46 -20.58
C GLN A 447 -21.58 16.09 -21.59
N HIS A 448 -20.68 17.02 -21.88
CA HIS A 448 -19.53 16.77 -22.73
C HIS A 448 -18.59 15.69 -22.16
N VAL A 449 -18.32 15.68 -20.84
CA VAL A 449 -17.49 14.66 -20.20
C VAL A 449 -18.15 13.28 -20.32
N ALA A 450 -19.48 13.18 -20.21
CA ALA A 450 -20.21 11.92 -20.36
C ALA A 450 -20.15 11.36 -21.80
N GLU A 451 -20.08 12.23 -22.81
CA GLU A 451 -19.94 11.85 -24.22
C GLU A 451 -18.48 11.60 -24.61
N CYS A 452 -17.54 12.38 -24.07
CA CYS A 452 -16.10 12.27 -24.36
C CYS A 452 -15.43 11.03 -23.72
N CYS A 453 -16.11 10.37 -22.78
CA CYS A 453 -15.65 9.13 -22.14
C CYS A 453 -16.16 7.84 -22.82
N GLN A 454 -16.98 7.95 -23.87
CA GLN A 454 -17.37 6.84 -24.74
C GLN A 454 -16.41 6.75 -25.92
#